data_AF-A0A817WPT0-F1
#
_entry.id   AF-A0A817WPT0-F1
#
_cell.length_a   1.000
_cell.length_b   1.000
_cell.length_c   1.000
_cell.angle_alpha   90.00
_cell.angle_beta   90.00
_cell.angle_gamma   90.00
#
_symmetry.space_group_name_H-M   'P 1'
#
loop_
_entity.id
_entity.type
_entity.pdbx_description
1 polymer ?
#
loop_
_entity_poly.entity_id
_entity_poly.type
_entity_poly.pdbx_seq_one_letter_code
_entity_poly.pdbx_strand_id
1 'polypeptide(L)' 'MPQIFDDSLSTKSLYSDDPIDRYIFDHSLRYTPEQLELLEDIKNLPEHIQPWLGSTDEAQFFQILIRLMNGKRA' A
#
# COMPACT_ATOMS: atom_id res chain seq x y z
N MET A 1 -22.87 -30.16 7.96
CA MET A 1 -22.38 -29.21 6.93
C MET A 1 -21.26 -28.39 7.57
N PRO A 2 -19.97 -28.70 7.37
CA PRO A 2 -18.91 -27.81 7.83
C PRO A 2 -18.83 -26.61 6.88
N GLN A 3 -18.83 -25.41 7.45
CA GLN A 3 -18.57 -24.18 6.70
C GLN A 3 -17.11 -24.22 6.23
N ILE A 4 -16.91 -24.27 4.92
CA ILE A 4 -15.61 -24.07 4.29
C ILE A 4 -15.35 -22.57 4.42
N PHE A 5 -14.57 -22.19 5.44
CA PHE A 5 -13.99 -20.87 5.50
C PHE A 5 -12.99 -20.80 4.34
N ASP A 6 -13.26 -19.89 3.41
CA ASP A 6 -12.40 -19.57 2.29
C ASP A 6 -11.14 -18.90 2.86
N ASP A 7 -10.06 -19.67 3.01
CA ASP A 7 -8.73 -19.21 3.42
C ASP A 7 -8.08 -18.26 2.39
N SER A 8 -8.82 -17.78 1.38
CA SER A 8 -8.33 -16.83 0.38
C SER A 8 -8.26 -15.39 0.86
N LEU A 9 -8.70 -15.07 2.09
CA LEU A 9 -8.30 -13.85 2.80
C LEU A 9 -6.91 -14.05 3.41
N SER A 10 -5.97 -14.53 2.58
CA SER A 10 -4.55 -14.37 2.84
C SER A 10 -4.33 -12.87 2.93
N THR A 11 -4.08 -12.44 4.16
CA THR A 11 -3.35 -11.24 4.49
C THR A 11 -2.09 -11.22 3.63
N LYS A 12 -2.21 -10.70 2.41
CA LYS A 12 -1.05 -10.25 1.65
C LYS A 12 -0.45 -9.16 2.52
N SER A 13 0.51 -9.61 3.32
CA SER A 13 1.42 -8.83 4.13
C SER A 13 1.75 -7.54 3.37
N LEU A 14 1.89 -6.44 4.11
CA LEU A 14 2.41 -5.16 3.59
C LEU A 14 3.69 -5.33 2.73
N TYR A 15 4.34 -6.50 2.81
CA TYR A 15 5.35 -6.99 1.89
C TYR A 15 4.88 -8.32 1.29
N SER A 16 4.53 -8.32 0.02
CA SER A 16 4.34 -9.55 -0.76
C SER A 16 5.65 -10.35 -0.73
N ASP A 17 5.56 -11.66 -0.52
CA ASP A 17 6.71 -12.56 -0.68
C ASP A 17 7.03 -12.81 -2.17
N ASP A 18 6.24 -12.24 -3.08
CA ASP A 18 6.52 -12.27 -4.51
C ASP A 18 7.83 -11.51 -4.80
N PRO A 19 8.82 -12.17 -5.44
CA PRO A 19 10.09 -11.53 -5.78
C PRO A 19 9.94 -10.35 -6.74
N ILE A 20 8.90 -10.30 -7.57
CA ILE A 20 8.62 -9.19 -8.48
C ILE A 20 8.14 -7.98 -7.68
N ASP A 21 7.20 -8.18 -6.75
CA ASP A 21 6.69 -7.11 -5.90
C ASP A 21 7.82 -6.52 -5.05
N ARG A 22 8.66 -7.37 -4.45
CA ARG A 22 9.87 -6.93 -3.73
C ARG A 22 10.82 -6.12 -4.60
N TYR A 23 11.10 -6.60 -5.81
CA TYR A 23 11.96 -5.86 -6.74
C TYR A 23 11.40 -4.47 -7.04
N ILE A 24 10.08 -4.34 -7.23
CA ILE A 24 9.40 -3.06 -7.45
C ILE A 24 9.55 -2.15 -6.21
N PHE A 25 9.29 -2.66 -5.01
CA PHE A 25 9.43 -1.89 -3.77
C PHE A 25 10.86 -1.40 -3.54
N ASP A 26 11.86 -2.26 -3.75
CA ASP A 26 13.27 -1.92 -3.49
C ASP A 26 13.83 -0.92 -4.52
N HIS A 27 13.43 -1.02 -5.78
CA HIS A 27 14.07 -0.27 -6.87
C HIS A 27 13.28 0.96 -7.32
N SER A 28 11.95 0.92 -7.28
CA SER A 28 11.09 1.94 -7.90
C SER A 28 10.41 2.85 -6.89
N LEU A 29 10.16 2.37 -5.68
CA LEU A 29 9.49 3.15 -4.68
C LEU A 29 10.41 4.24 -4.11
N ARG A 30 9.87 5.45 -3.96
CA ARG A 30 10.61 6.64 -3.53
C ARG A 30 9.78 7.43 -2.53
N TYR A 31 10.00 7.12 -1.26
CA TYR A 31 9.34 7.81 -0.17
C TYR A 31 9.99 9.16 0.14
N THR A 32 9.16 10.16 0.40
CA THR A 32 9.61 11.39 1.07
C THR A 32 9.71 11.16 2.59
N PRO A 33 10.46 11.99 3.34
CA PRO A 33 10.55 11.86 4.79
C PRO A 33 9.18 11.82 5.49
N GLU A 34 8.22 12.62 5.04
CA GLU A 34 6.86 12.68 5.59
C GLU A 34 6.06 11.39 5.33
N GLN A 35 6.31 10.73 4.20
CA GLN A 35 5.68 9.45 3.88
C GLN A 35 6.22 8.31 4.74
N LEU A 36 7.52 8.37 5.09
CA LEU A 36 8.11 7.40 6.02
C LEU A 36 7.52 7.56 7.42
N GLU A 37 7.33 8.80 7.88
CA GLU A 37 6.66 9.08 9.16
C GLU A 37 5.21 8.57 9.16
N LEU A 38 4.45 8.84 8.08
CA LEU A 38 3.08 8.35 7.94
C LEU A 38 3.01 6.82 7.91
N LEU A 39 3.98 6.13 7.31
CA LEU A 39 4.02 4.66 7.32
C LEU A 39 4.22 4.10 8.72
N GLU A 40 5.03 4.75 9.56
CA GLU A 40 5.15 4.36 10.97
C GLU A 40 3.83 4.59 11.73
N ASP A 41 3.12 5.69 11.46
CA ASP A 41 1.80 5.94 12.03
C ASP A 41 0.75 4.92 11.59
N ILE A 42 0.82 4.47 10.33
CA ILE A 42 -0.09 3.46 9.77
C ILE A 42 0.09 2.11 10.47
N LYS A 43 1.31 1.73 10.87
CA LYS A 43 1.55 0.50 11.63
C LYS A 43 0.84 0.50 12.98
N ASN A 44 0.57 1.67 13.54
CA ASN A 44 -0.15 1.84 14.81
C ASN A 44 -1.67 1.83 14.63
N LEU A 45 -2.19 1.81 13.40
CA LEU A 45 -3.62 1.73 13.16
C LEU A 45 -4.16 0.34 13.50
N PRO A 46 -5.42 0.24 13.96
CA PRO A 46 -6.07 -1.04 14.19
C PRO A 46 -6.01 -1.95 12.96
N GLU A 47 -5.72 -3.24 13.15
CA GLU A 47 -5.56 -4.21 12.05
C GLU A 47 -6.76 -4.28 11.11
N HIS A 48 -7.98 -4.02 11.61
CA HIS A 48 -9.18 -4.00 10.77
C HIS A 48 -9.28 -2.79 9.83
N ILE A 49 -8.45 -1.75 10.06
CA ILE A 49 -8.38 -0.52 9.25
C ILE A 49 -7.27 -0.63 8.20
N GLN A 50 -6.16 -1.31 8.51
CA GLN A 50 -4.99 -1.38 7.62
C GLN A 50 -5.30 -1.88 6.19
N PRO A 51 -6.17 -2.87 5.97
CA PRO A 51 -6.53 -3.32 4.61
C PRO A 51 -7.27 -2.28 3.76
N TRP A 52 -7.86 -1.25 4.39
CA TRP A 52 -8.54 -0.16 3.69
C TRP A 52 -7.58 0.89 3.17
N LEU A 53 -6.32 0.85 3.62
CA LEU A 53 -5.26 1.68 3.09
C LEU A 53 -4.76 1.01 1.82
N GLY A 54 -4.83 1.73 0.69
CA GLY A 54 -4.26 1.28 -0.56
C GLY A 54 -2.77 1.00 -0.45
N SER A 55 -2.23 0.28 -1.43
CA SER A 55 -0.80 -0.06 -1.45
C SER A 55 0.08 1.16 -1.70
N THR A 56 1.35 1.09 -1.27
CA THR A 56 2.26 2.25 -1.32
C THR A 56 2.69 2.59 -2.75
N ASP A 57 2.76 1.60 -3.63
CA ASP A 57 2.99 1.75 -5.07
C ASP A 57 1.81 2.40 -5.77
N GLU A 58 0.57 2.00 -5.46
CA GLU A 58 -0.64 2.67 -5.94
C GLU A 58 -0.66 4.15 -5.52
N ALA A 59 -0.33 4.44 -4.26
CA ALA A 59 -0.26 5.82 -3.76
C ALA A 59 0.79 6.66 -4.51
N GLN A 60 1.98 6.13 -4.78
CA GLN A 60 3.02 6.82 -5.55
C GLN A 60 2.59 7.01 -7.02
N PHE A 61 1.91 6.04 -7.61
CA PHE A 61 1.32 6.16 -8.94
C PHE A 61 0.28 7.30 -8.99
N PHE A 62 -0.63 7.39 -8.01
CA PHE A 62 -1.61 8.48 -7.95
C PHE A 62 -0.95 9.85 -7.80
N GLN A 63 0.15 9.96 -7.05
CA GLN A 63 0.90 11.22 -6.96
C GLN A 63 1.47 11.65 -8.31
N ILE A 64 1.99 10.70 -9.10
CA ILE A 64 2.46 10.97 -10.46
C ILE A 64 1.29 11.40 -11.34
N LEU A 65 0.17 10.68 -11.30
CA LEU A 65 -1.03 11.02 -12.08
C LEU A 65 -1.54 12.43 -11.76
N ILE A 66 -1.65 12.79 -10.48
CA ILE A 66 -2.10 14.13 -10.06
C ILE A 66 -1.18 15.21 -10.61
N ARG A 67 0.14 14.99 -10.58
CA ARG A 67 1.14 15.91 -11.16
C ARG A 67 0.97 16.03 -12.67
N LEU A 68 0.79 14.91 -13.38
CA LEU A 68 0.60 14.90 -14.84
C LEU A 68 -0.69 15.60 -15.28
N MET A 69 -1.77 15.46 -14.50
CA MET A 69 -3.04 16.11 -14.77
C MET A 69 -3.06 17.60 -14.42
N ASN A 70 -1.97 18.17 -13.87
CA ASN A 70 -1.98 19.48 -13.24
C ASN A 70 -3.16 19.63 -12.27
N GLY A 71 -3.41 18.58 -11.47
CA GLY A 71 -4.51 18.55 -10.51
C GLY A 71 -4.35 19.65 -9.46
N LYS A 72 -4.83 20.85 -9.77
CA LYS A 72 -5.04 21.91 -8.79
C LYS A 72 -6.43 21.71 -8.21
N ARG A 73 -6.55 21.88 -6.89
CA ARG A 73 -7.86 22.06 -6.25
C ARG A 73 -8.59 23.18 -7.01
N ALA A 74 -9.76 22.85 -7.58
CA ALA A 74 -10.72 23.84 -8.03
C ALA A 74 -11.35 24.55 -6.83
#